data_AF-A0A8T3BTD1-F1
#
_entry.id   AF-A0A8T3BTD1-F1
#
_cell.length_a   1.000
_cell.length_b   1.000
_cell.length_c   1.000
_cell.angle_alpha   90.00
_cell.angle_beta   90.00
_cell.angle_gamma   90.00
#
_symmetry.space_group_name_H-M   'P 1'
#
loop_
_entity.id
_entity.type
_entity.pdbx_description
1 polymer ?
#
loop_
_entity_poly.entity_id
_entity_poly.type
_entity_poly.pdbx_seq_one_letter_code
_entity_poly.pdbx_strand_id
1 'polypeptide(L)'
;MIGDRIIALKIVVDDKIVNIISAYAPQVGLDMSSKLNFWNDLEELIQKIPLEERVLIRGDLNGHVGREVDDFKSIHGGHGFVTTNEGGKTILDFCLAYDFSIVNTLFKKRNEHLITYKNGYSTTQIDYFLIRKLNRLDCKDCKVRV
;
A
#
# COMPACT_ATOMS: atom_id res chain seq x y z
N MET A 1 -10.65 -15.86 2.00
CA MET A 1 -10.79 -14.70 1.10
C MET A 1 -11.74 -13.74 1.79
N ILE A 2 -11.46 -12.44 1.74
CA ILE A 2 -12.34 -11.39 2.27
C ILE A 2 -12.75 -10.57 1.06
N GLY A 3 -14.04 -10.62 0.73
CA GLY A 3 -14.51 -10.24 -0.60
C GLY A 3 -13.79 -11.01 -1.72
N ASP A 4 -13.89 -10.46 -2.92
CA ASP A 4 -13.35 -10.96 -4.18
C ASP A 4 -12.00 -10.31 -4.56
N ARG A 5 -11.51 -9.36 -3.74
CA ARG A 5 -10.33 -8.52 -4.03
C ARG A 5 -9.22 -8.59 -2.97
N ILE A 6 -9.45 -9.29 -1.85
CA ILE A 6 -8.48 -9.41 -0.76
C ILE A 6 -8.21 -10.88 -0.44
N ILE A 7 -6.94 -11.24 -0.48
CA ILE A 7 -6.43 -12.53 -0.04
C ILE A 7 -5.50 -12.29 1.16
N ALA A 8 -5.78 -12.95 2.28
CA ALA A 8 -4.95 -12.88 3.48
C ALA A 8 -4.34 -14.25 3.77
N LEU A 9 -3.05 -14.26 4.10
CA LEU A 9 -2.29 -15.42 4.51
C LEU A 9 -1.61 -15.11 5.84
N LYS A 10 -1.77 -16.00 6.82
CA LYS A 10 -1.10 -15.92 8.12
C LYS A 10 -0.03 -17.00 8.21
N ILE A 11 1.22 -16.61 8.42
CA ILE A 11 2.36 -17.53 8.55
C ILE A 11 3.16 -17.24 9.82
N VAL A 12 3.91 -18.25 10.28
CA VAL A 12 4.86 -18.13 11.39
C VAL A 12 6.27 -18.24 10.82
N VAL A 13 7.13 -17.26 11.13
CA VAL A 13 8.53 -17.20 10.72
C VAL A 13 9.37 -16.85 11.94
N ASP A 14 10.28 -17.74 12.35
CA ASP A 14 11.16 -17.54 13.51
C ASP A 14 10.39 -17.03 14.76
N ASP A 15 9.33 -17.76 15.12
CA ASP A 15 8.41 -17.46 16.22
C ASP A 15 7.63 -16.13 16.11
N LYS A 16 7.69 -15.46 14.95
CA LYS A 16 6.90 -14.25 14.66
C LYS A 16 5.76 -14.59 13.72
N ILE A 17 4.59 -14.09 14.06
CA ILE A 17 3.42 -14.17 13.19
C ILE A 17 3.46 -13.03 12.18
N VAL A 18 3.31 -13.36 10.90
CA VAL A 18 3.26 -12.43 9.78
C VAL A 18 1.98 -12.62 8.99
N ASN A 19 1.20 -11.55 8.86
CA ASN A 19 0.01 -11.49 8.04
C ASN A 19 0.37 -10.84 6.71
N ILE A 20 0.32 -11.62 5.63
CA ILE A 20 0.54 -11.16 4.26
C ILE A 20 -0.82 -10.97 3.62
N ILE A 21 -1.12 -9.73 3.23
CA ILE A 21 -2.40 -9.35 2.63
C ILE A 21 -2.11 -8.92 1.19
N SER A 22 -2.68 -9.65 0.23
CA SER A 22 -2.72 -9.25 -1.17
C SER A 22 -4.04 -8.55 -1.45
N ALA A 23 -3.99 -7.30 -1.91
CA ALA A 23 -5.16 -6.48 -2.16
C ALA A 23 -5.18 -5.97 -3.60
N TYR A 24 -6.37 -5.97 -4.21
CA TYR A 24 -6.60 -5.42 -5.55
C TYR A 24 -7.72 -4.38 -5.53
N ALA A 25 -7.36 -3.11 -5.34
CA ALA A 25 -8.33 -2.04 -5.20
C ALA A 25 -9.15 -1.85 -6.49
N PRO A 26 -10.43 -1.45 -6.40
CA PRO A 26 -11.22 -1.07 -7.57
C PRO A 26 -10.60 0.07 -8.38
N GLN A 27 -10.63 -0.05 -9.71
CA GLN A 27 -10.19 1.01 -10.61
C GLN A 27 -11.05 2.28 -10.47
N VAL A 28 -10.51 3.42 -10.91
CA VAL A 28 -11.15 4.74 -10.83
C VAL A 28 -12.56 4.76 -11.44
N GLY A 29 -12.81 3.99 -12.51
CA GLY A 29 -14.11 3.94 -13.19
C GLY A 29 -15.19 3.06 -12.56
N LEU A 30 -14.88 2.31 -11.50
CA LEU A 30 -15.87 1.50 -10.79
C LEU A 30 -16.71 2.35 -9.84
N ASP A 31 -17.90 1.84 -9.52
CA ASP A 31 -18.87 2.51 -8.68
C ASP A 31 -18.34 2.75 -7.25
N MET A 32 -18.88 3.77 -6.59
CA MET A 32 -18.43 4.17 -5.26
C MET A 32 -18.72 3.12 -4.18
N SER A 33 -19.74 2.29 -4.34
CA SER A 33 -20.06 1.26 -3.35
C SER A 33 -19.02 0.14 -3.36
N SER A 34 -18.56 -0.28 -4.53
CA SER A 34 -17.46 -1.24 -4.67
C SER A 34 -16.16 -0.73 -4.04
N LYS A 35 -15.84 0.56 -4.23
CA LYS A 35 -14.67 1.19 -3.60
C LYS A 35 -14.79 1.22 -2.08
N LEU A 36 -15.95 1.65 -1.57
CA LEU A 36 -16.18 1.73 -0.14
C LEU A 36 -16.12 0.34 0.52
N ASN A 37 -16.75 -0.66 -0.08
CA ASN A 37 -16.72 -2.04 0.42
C ASN A 37 -15.29 -2.58 0.49
N PHE A 38 -14.46 -2.35 -0.54
CA PHE A 38 -13.06 -2.77 -0.52
C PHE A 38 -12.27 -2.17 0.66
N TRP A 39 -12.41 -0.87 0.91
CA TRP A 39 -11.69 -0.22 2.00
C TRP A 39 -12.22 -0.64 3.38
N ASN A 40 -13.53 -0.83 3.52
CA ASN A 40 -14.14 -1.34 4.75
C ASN A 40 -13.69 -2.78 5.06
N ASP A 41 -13.67 -3.65 4.05
CA ASP A 41 -13.20 -5.04 4.19
C ASP A 41 -11.72 -5.09 4.61
N LEU A 42 -10.88 -4.22 4.02
CA LEU A 42 -9.47 -4.11 4.37
C LEU A 42 -9.30 -3.57 5.79
N GLU A 43 -10.05 -2.54 6.17
CA GLU A 43 -10.08 -1.99 7.53
C GLU A 43 -10.45 -3.05 8.57
N GLU A 44 -11.56 -3.76 8.35
CA GLU A 44 -12.04 -4.78 9.28
C GLU A 44 -11.00 -5.90 9.46
N LEU A 45 -10.33 -6.30 8.38
CA LEU A 45 -9.22 -7.25 8.45
C LEU A 45 -8.06 -6.71 9.30
N ILE A 46 -7.64 -5.47 9.08
CA ILE A 46 -6.52 -4.86 9.82
C ILE A 46 -6.83 -4.73 11.32
N GLN A 47 -8.05 -4.33 11.67
CA GLN A 47 -8.48 -4.19 13.06
C GLN A 47 -8.53 -5.53 13.81
N LYS A 48 -8.73 -6.65 13.10
CA LYS A 48 -8.71 -8.01 13.67
C LYS A 48 -7.31 -8.55 13.92
N ILE A 49 -6.27 -7.97 13.30
CA ILE A 49 -4.90 -8.44 13.46
C ILE A 49 -4.27 -7.78 14.69
N PRO A 50 -3.78 -8.56 15.68
CA PRO A 50 -3.12 -8.01 16.85
C PRO A 50 -1.93 -7.11 16.51
N LEU A 51 -1.62 -6.15 17.38
CA LEU A 51 -0.58 -5.14 17.14
C LEU A 51 0.83 -5.73 17.14
N GLU A 52 1.04 -6.78 17.93
CA GLU A 52 2.28 -7.55 18.03
C GLU A 52 2.60 -8.34 16.76
N GLU A 53 1.57 -8.72 15.99
CA GLU A 53 1.73 -9.44 14.74
C GLU A 53 2.16 -8.49 13.60
N ARG A 54 3.08 -8.97 12.76
CA ARG A 54 3.54 -8.22 11.59
C ARG A 54 2.44 -8.22 10.53
N VAL A 55 2.31 -7.10 9.81
CA VAL A 55 1.43 -6.99 8.65
C VAL A 55 2.20 -6.45 7.46
N LEU A 56 2.08 -7.15 6.34
CA LEU A 56 2.54 -6.72 5.03
C LEU A 56 1.35 -6.71 4.08
N ILE A 57 0.88 -5.53 3.71
CA ILE A 57 -0.10 -5.37 2.63
C ILE A 57 0.67 -5.16 1.33
N ARG A 58 0.27 -5.84 0.27
CA ARG A 58 0.81 -5.66 -1.08
C ARG A 58 -0.27 -5.73 -2.14
N GLY A 59 0.00 -5.09 -3.26
CA GLY A 59 -0.79 -5.26 -4.49
C GLY A 59 -1.09 -3.93 -5.16
N ASP A 60 -1.91 -4.01 -6.21
CA ASP A 60 -2.36 -2.87 -6.98
C ASP A 60 -3.50 -2.16 -6.25
N LEU A 61 -3.20 -0.96 -5.76
CA LEU A 61 -4.15 -0.11 -5.03
C LEU A 61 -4.80 0.96 -5.92
N ASN A 62 -4.53 0.94 -7.23
CA ASN A 62 -5.15 1.80 -8.25
C ASN A 62 -5.11 3.33 -7.94
N GLY A 63 -4.14 3.77 -7.14
CA GLY A 63 -3.93 5.17 -6.75
C GLY A 63 -2.48 5.63 -6.93
N HIS A 64 -2.27 6.93 -7.14
CA HIS A 64 -0.93 7.52 -7.25
C HIS A 64 -0.62 8.29 -5.98
N VAL A 65 0.35 7.84 -5.18
CA VAL A 65 0.68 8.44 -3.88
C VAL A 65 1.66 9.63 -4.00
N GLY A 66 2.26 9.83 -5.17
CA GLY A 66 3.02 11.04 -5.49
C GLY A 66 4.28 11.28 -4.65
N ARG A 67 4.90 12.46 -4.82
CA ARG A 67 6.08 12.89 -4.05
C ARG A 67 5.75 13.76 -2.85
N GLU A 68 4.56 14.35 -2.86
CA GLU A 68 4.09 15.31 -1.86
C GLU A 68 3.96 14.62 -0.50
N VAL A 69 4.56 15.20 0.52
CA VAL A 69 4.65 14.61 1.88
C VAL A 69 3.89 15.39 2.92
N ASP A 70 3.32 16.55 2.59
CA ASP A 70 2.79 17.59 3.47
C ASP A 70 2.37 17.08 4.86
N ASP A 71 1.15 16.57 4.98
CA ASP A 71 0.58 16.03 6.21
C ASP A 71 0.97 14.56 6.48
N PHE A 72 1.70 13.93 5.55
CA PHE A 72 1.97 12.50 5.52
C PHE A 72 3.42 12.12 5.84
N LYS A 73 4.26 13.05 6.30
CA LYS A 73 5.70 12.82 6.60
C LYS A 73 5.97 11.64 7.53
N SER A 74 5.01 11.27 8.39
CA SER A 74 5.18 10.17 9.33
C SER A 74 5.03 8.78 8.69
N ILE A 75 4.38 8.70 7.52
CA ILE A 75 4.08 7.45 6.80
C ILE A 75 4.70 7.38 5.39
N HIS A 76 5.13 8.54 4.86
CA HIS A 76 5.56 8.71 3.47
C HIS A 76 7.00 9.25 3.43
N GLY A 77 7.87 8.65 2.60
CA GLY A 77 9.29 9.03 2.55
C GLY A 77 9.66 10.08 1.51
N GLY A 78 8.70 10.57 0.72
CA GLY A 78 8.91 11.63 -0.28
C GLY A 78 9.56 11.16 -1.58
N HIS A 79 9.64 9.84 -1.80
CA HIS A 79 10.23 9.25 -3.01
C HIS A 79 9.22 8.55 -3.92
N GLY A 80 7.94 8.91 -3.87
CA GLY A 80 6.95 8.36 -4.79
C GLY A 80 7.09 8.89 -6.23
N PHE A 81 6.22 8.40 -7.10
CA PHE A 81 6.21 8.73 -8.51
C PHE A 81 5.02 9.64 -8.86
N VAL A 82 5.26 10.62 -9.75
CA VAL A 82 4.28 11.63 -10.22
C VAL A 82 3.60 12.42 -9.08
N THR A 83 2.43 12.99 -9.36
CA THR A 83 1.59 13.77 -8.42
C THR A 83 0.51 12.88 -7.82
N THR A 84 0.08 13.20 -6.60
CA THR A 84 -0.95 12.46 -5.90
C THR A 84 -2.32 12.64 -6.56
N ASN A 85 -3.03 11.56 -6.84
CA ASN A 85 -4.42 11.61 -7.31
C ASN A 85 -5.41 11.26 -6.19
N GLU A 86 -6.73 11.27 -6.48
CA GLU A 86 -7.76 10.96 -5.47
C GLU A 86 -7.59 9.57 -4.85
N GLY A 87 -7.32 8.53 -5.66
CA GLY A 87 -7.04 7.19 -5.14
C GLY A 87 -5.78 7.15 -4.26
N GLY A 88 -4.76 7.93 -4.62
CA GLY A 88 -3.56 8.13 -3.82
C GLY A 88 -3.84 8.78 -2.47
N LYS A 89 -4.72 9.78 -2.42
CA LYS A 89 -5.18 10.40 -1.17
C LYS A 89 -5.87 9.36 -0.28
N THR A 90 -6.74 8.51 -0.84
CA THR A 90 -7.37 7.44 -0.08
C THR A 90 -6.34 6.46 0.52
N ILE A 91 -5.30 6.09 -0.24
CA ILE A 91 -4.20 5.25 0.27
C ILE A 91 -3.46 5.96 1.41
N LEU A 92 -3.18 7.26 1.27
CA LEU A 92 -2.50 8.08 2.27
C LEU A 92 -3.33 8.20 3.56
N ASP A 93 -4.62 8.49 3.43
CA ASP A 93 -5.57 8.60 4.55
C ASP A 93 -5.69 7.27 5.30
N PHE A 94 -5.81 6.14 4.57
CA PHE A 94 -5.80 4.80 5.16
C PHE A 94 -4.50 4.55 5.93
N CYS A 95 -3.35 4.85 5.32
CA CYS A 95 -2.06 4.63 5.97
C CYS A 95 -1.87 5.50 7.21
N LEU A 96 -2.36 6.74 7.17
CA LEU A 96 -2.31 7.66 8.31
C LEU A 96 -3.22 7.18 9.45
N ALA A 97 -4.44 6.74 9.13
CA ALA A 97 -5.43 6.27 10.11
C ALA A 97 -5.00 4.98 10.82
N TYR A 98 -4.35 4.06 10.10
CA TYR A 98 -3.98 2.73 10.61
C TYR A 98 -2.48 2.57 10.94
N ASP A 99 -1.73 3.68 10.97
CA ASP A 99 -0.29 3.70 11.22
C ASP A 99 0.50 2.73 10.31
N PHE A 100 0.26 2.80 9.01
CA PHE A 100 1.05 2.11 7.98
C PHE A 100 2.03 3.05 7.30
N SER A 101 3.23 2.56 7.00
CA SER A 101 4.20 3.25 6.15
C SER A 101 4.11 2.73 4.71
N ILE A 102 4.16 3.63 3.74
CA ILE A 102 4.15 3.31 2.31
C ILE A 102 5.59 3.04 1.87
N VAL A 103 5.95 1.77 1.82
CA VAL A 103 7.35 1.33 1.71
C VAL A 103 8.01 1.83 0.42
N ASN A 104 7.25 1.81 -0.69
CA ASN A 104 7.73 2.23 -2.01
C ASN A 104 8.28 3.66 -2.03
N THR A 105 7.86 4.51 -1.09
CA THR A 105 8.22 5.93 -1.08
C THR A 105 9.31 6.24 -0.06
N LEU A 106 9.79 5.24 0.69
CA LEU A 106 10.82 5.37 1.73
C LEU A 106 12.25 5.45 1.19
N PHE A 107 12.48 4.94 -0.02
CA PHE A 107 13.82 4.80 -0.58
C PHE A 107 13.94 5.60 -1.87
N LYS A 108 14.98 6.44 -1.98
CA LYS A 108 15.26 7.19 -3.20
C LYS A 108 15.67 6.25 -4.33
N LYS A 109 14.94 6.26 -5.44
CA LYS A 109 15.20 5.46 -6.64
C LYS A 109 15.13 6.30 -7.92
N ARG A 110 15.64 5.75 -9.03
CA ARG A 110 15.38 6.30 -10.37
C ARG A 110 13.91 6.08 -10.73
N ASN A 111 13.34 6.97 -11.53
CA ASN A 111 11.94 6.88 -11.95
C ASN A 111 11.61 5.53 -12.60
N GLU A 112 12.50 4.99 -13.45
CA GLU A 112 12.30 3.67 -14.08
C GLU A 112 12.10 2.53 -13.06
N HIS A 113 12.65 2.67 -11.85
CA HIS A 113 12.56 1.65 -10.80
C HIS A 113 11.40 1.91 -9.80
N LEU A 114 10.58 2.93 -10.04
CA LEU A 114 9.37 3.24 -9.28
C LEU A 114 8.10 2.87 -10.04
N ILE A 115 8.17 2.81 -11.37
CA ILE A 115 7.05 2.49 -12.26
C ILE A 115 6.68 1.03 -12.10
N THR A 116 5.42 0.75 -11.74
CA THR A 116 4.90 -0.63 -11.58
C THR A 116 3.93 -1.02 -12.69
N TYR A 117 3.40 -0.02 -13.41
CA TYR A 117 2.53 -0.23 -14.56
C TYR A 117 2.94 0.66 -15.73
N LYS A 118 2.94 0.08 -16.93
CA LYS A 118 3.21 0.80 -18.18
C LYS A 118 2.26 0.33 -19.25
N ASN A 119 1.58 1.27 -19.90
CA ASN A 119 0.97 1.05 -21.20
C ASN A 119 1.69 1.91 -22.25
N GLY A 120 1.27 1.84 -23.52
CA GLY A 120 1.92 2.58 -24.62
C GLY A 120 1.94 4.11 -24.45
N TYR A 121 1.14 4.66 -23.53
CA TYR A 121 0.91 6.10 -23.37
C TYR A 121 1.21 6.63 -21.96
N SER A 122 1.16 5.77 -20.94
CA SER A 122 1.33 6.15 -19.54
C SER A 122 2.21 5.15 -18.78
N THR A 123 2.98 5.71 -17.86
CA THR A 123 3.73 4.99 -16.84
C THR A 123 3.21 5.44 -15.49
N THR A 124 2.90 4.52 -14.59
CA THR A 124 2.35 4.83 -13.26
C THR A 124 2.95 3.94 -12.19
N GLN A 125 2.79 4.37 -10.94
CA GLN A 125 3.05 3.56 -9.74
C GLN A 125 1.69 3.33 -9.08
N ILE A 126 1.23 2.08 -9.09
CA ILE A 126 -0.07 1.67 -8.53
C ILE A 126 0.06 0.45 -7.61
N ASP A 127 1.17 -0.27 -7.71
CA ASP A 127 1.49 -1.38 -6.81
C ASP A 127 2.29 -0.87 -5.61
N TYR A 128 1.77 -1.12 -4.41
CA TYR A 128 2.40 -0.67 -3.18
C TYR A 128 2.63 -1.82 -2.22
N PHE A 129 3.66 -1.65 -1.39
CA PHE A 129 3.87 -2.39 -0.17
C PHE A 129 3.60 -1.45 1.01
N LEU A 130 2.73 -1.88 1.92
CA LEU A 130 2.43 -1.18 3.17
C LEU A 130 2.83 -2.08 4.34
N ILE A 131 3.47 -1.50 5.34
CA ILE A 131 3.83 -2.19 6.59
C ILE A 131 3.42 -1.33 7.78
N ARG A 132 3.15 -1.94 8.94
CA ARG A 132 2.96 -1.15 10.16
C ARG A 132 4.17 -0.25 10.38
N LYS A 133 3.92 1.01 10.71
CA LYS A 133 4.94 2.05 10.93
C LYS A 133 5.94 1.65 12.02
N LEU A 134 5.47 0.97 13.07
CA LEU A 134 6.32 0.41 14.13
C LEU A 134 7.31 -0.67 13.63
N ASN A 135 7.05 -1.26 12.46
CA ASN A 135 7.90 -2.24 11.79
C ASN A 135 8.67 -1.66 10.60
N ARG A 136 8.66 -0.34 10.42
CA ARG A 136 9.31 0.32 9.29
C ARG A 136 10.79 -0.06 9.14
N LEU A 137 11.50 -0.22 10.26
CA LEU A 137 12.94 -0.55 10.27
C LEU A 137 13.24 -2.00 9.85
N ASP A 138 12.22 -2.87 9.83
CA ASP A 138 12.34 -4.25 9.34
C ASP A 138 12.52 -4.25 7.81
N CYS A 139 12.03 -3.22 7.11
CA CYS A 139 12.23 -3.07 5.67
C CYS A 139 13.58 -2.40 5.35
N LYS A 140 14.41 -3.07 4.55
CA LYS A 140 15.71 -2.55 4.11
C LYS A 140 15.70 -1.95 2.71
N ASP A 141 14.78 -2.41 1.87
CA ASP A 141 14.60 -1.87 0.52
C ASP A 141 13.23 -2.28 -0.06
N CYS A 142 12.75 -1.51 -1.04
CA CYS A 142 11.65 -1.87 -1.91
C CYS A 142 12.09 -1.65 -3.37
N LYS A 143 11.97 -2.70 -4.19
CA LYS A 143 12.44 -2.70 -5.58
C LYS A 143 11.32 -3.13 -6.50
N VAL A 144 11.16 -2.37 -7.58
CA VAL A 144 10.47 -2.86 -8.77
C VAL A 144 11.54 -3.49 -9.68
N ARG A 145 11.28 -4.70 -10.15
CA ARG A 145 12.05 -5.34 -11.22
C ARG A 145 11.19 -5.32 -12.47
N VAL A 146 11.62 -4.55 -13.45
CA VAL A 146 10.99 -4.42 -14.78
C VAL A 146 11.81 -5.22 -15.78
#